data_AF-A0A7N9CTD3-F1
#
_entry.id   AF-A0A7N9CTD3-F1
#
_cell.length_a   1.000
_cell.length_b   1.000
_cell.length_c   1.000
_cell.angle_alpha   90.00
_cell.angle_beta   90.00
_cell.angle_gamma   90.00
#
_symmetry.space_group_name_H-M   'P 1'
#
loop_
_entity.id
_entity.type
_entity.pdbx_description
1 polymer ?
#
loop_
_entity_poly.entity_id
_entity_poly.type
_entity_poly.pdbx_seq_one_letter_code
_entity_poly.pdbx_strand_id
1 'polypeptide(L)'
;MNVLPLLTAIEFHSAWAMGMGVNLLAANIHRVSLNMTGSGIYTPNGSKVYHYDMKTESGKLLLSDVDSHPLSSLAPPTAVNWSAYATTIKPFPVQKSTFRGFISRDGFNFTELFENAGNLTVCQKELCCHLSYRMLQKEENEVYVLGAFTGLHGRRRREYWQVCTMLKCKTTNLTTCGQPVETASTRFEMFSLSGTFGTKYVFPEVLLTEIHLSPGKFEVLKDGRLVNKNGSSGPILTVSLFGRWYTKDSFYSSSGTSNSAITYLLIFILLMIIALQNIVLV
;
A
#
# COMPACT_ATOMS: atom_id res chain seq x y z
N MET A 1 -10.63 -8.62 6.77
CA MET A 1 -10.43 -9.59 5.67
C MET A 1 -9.14 -9.23 4.99
N ASN A 2 -8.31 -10.20 4.66
CA ASN A 2 -7.04 -9.97 3.96
C ASN A 2 -7.32 -9.61 2.50
N VAL A 3 -6.55 -8.66 1.97
CA VAL A 3 -6.61 -8.28 0.55
C VAL A 3 -5.18 -8.10 0.04
N LEU A 4 -4.67 -9.11 -0.65
CA LEU A 4 -3.40 -9.03 -1.34
C LEU A 4 -3.46 -8.01 -2.50
N PRO A 5 -2.34 -7.37 -2.86
CA PRO A 5 -0.99 -7.56 -2.31
C PRO A 5 -0.56 -6.51 -1.27
N LEU A 6 -1.46 -5.66 -0.75
CA LEU A 6 -1.08 -4.49 0.09
C LEU A 6 -1.84 -4.36 1.41
N LEU A 7 -2.86 -5.19 1.64
CA LEU A 7 -3.79 -5.06 2.76
C LEU A 7 -4.04 -6.43 3.42
N THR A 8 -3.00 -7.25 3.48
CA THR A 8 -3.01 -8.45 4.32
C THR A 8 -2.76 -8.05 5.77
N ALA A 9 -3.50 -8.61 6.73
CA ALA A 9 -3.49 -8.15 8.11
C ALA A 9 -2.08 -8.11 8.71
N ILE A 10 -1.33 -9.22 8.69
CA ILE A 10 0.01 -9.25 9.30
C ILE A 10 1.00 -8.32 8.60
N GLU A 11 0.83 -8.12 7.28
CA GLU A 11 1.67 -7.27 6.45
C GLU A 11 1.45 -5.82 6.83
N PHE A 12 0.25 -5.30 6.61
CA PHE A 12 -0.06 -3.89 6.80
C PHE A 12 0.01 -3.48 8.28
N HIS A 13 -0.44 -4.32 9.21
CA HIS A 13 -0.36 -3.99 10.64
C HIS A 13 1.09 -3.87 11.12
N SER A 14 1.96 -4.78 10.69
CA SER A 14 3.39 -4.73 11.09
C SER A 14 4.10 -3.53 10.45
N ALA A 15 3.81 -3.23 9.18
CA ALA A 15 4.30 -2.05 8.48
C ALA A 15 3.83 -0.75 9.15
N TRP A 16 2.58 -0.68 9.59
CA TRP A 16 2.04 0.47 10.30
C TRP A 16 2.75 0.68 11.65
N ALA A 17 2.98 -0.39 12.41
CA ALA A 17 3.70 -0.32 13.69
C ALA A 17 5.14 0.22 13.50
N MET A 18 5.82 -0.25 12.45
CA MET A 18 7.15 0.23 12.06
C MET A 18 7.12 1.71 11.63
N GLY A 19 6.23 2.09 10.72
CA GLY A 19 6.14 3.46 10.21
C GLY A 19 5.73 4.48 11.28
N MET A 20 4.93 4.06 12.27
CA MET A 20 4.51 4.91 13.39
C MET A 20 5.46 4.88 14.58
N GLY A 21 6.42 3.95 14.60
CA GLY A 21 7.38 3.82 15.69
C GLY A 21 6.75 3.40 17.03
N VAL A 22 5.77 2.49 16.99
CA VAL A 22 5.07 2.00 18.21
C VAL A 22 5.07 0.48 18.32
N ASN A 23 4.82 -0.02 19.54
CA ASN A 23 4.39 -1.40 19.73
C ASN A 23 2.90 -1.52 19.35
N LEU A 24 2.53 -2.57 18.63
CA LEU A 24 1.15 -2.86 18.22
C LEU A 24 0.80 -4.31 18.52
N LEU A 25 -0.27 -4.52 19.29
CA LEU A 25 -0.86 -5.83 19.54
C LEU A 25 -2.13 -5.95 18.70
N ALA A 26 -2.10 -6.80 17.67
CA ALA A 26 -3.22 -7.02 16.77
C ALA A 26 -3.85 -8.40 17.00
N ALA A 27 -5.09 -8.41 17.49
CA ALA A 27 -5.90 -9.61 17.67
C ALA A 27 -7.02 -9.62 16.63
N ASN A 28 -6.95 -10.57 15.69
CA ASN A 28 -7.89 -10.69 14.59
C ASN A 28 -8.86 -11.86 14.79
N ILE A 29 -10.00 -11.81 14.12
CA ILE A 29 -10.93 -12.92 14.04
C ILE A 29 -10.31 -14.02 13.17
N HIS A 30 -10.44 -15.27 13.61
CA HIS A 30 -10.09 -16.44 12.80
C HIS A 30 -11.35 -17.02 12.16
N ARG A 31 -11.54 -16.72 10.87
CA ARG A 31 -12.64 -17.21 10.04
C ARG A 31 -12.16 -17.30 8.59
N VAL A 32 -11.62 -18.45 8.21
CA VAL A 32 -10.97 -18.67 6.91
C VAL A 32 -11.94 -18.46 5.73
N SER A 33 -13.22 -18.82 5.91
CA SER A 33 -14.28 -18.60 4.90
C SER A 33 -14.51 -17.14 4.51
N LEU A 34 -14.10 -16.18 5.35
CA LEU A 34 -14.14 -14.74 5.06
C LEU A 34 -12.76 -14.13 4.86
N ASN A 35 -11.73 -14.95 4.65
CA ASN A 35 -10.34 -14.50 4.57
C ASN A 35 -9.94 -13.66 5.81
N MET A 36 -10.36 -14.10 7.00
CA MET A 36 -10.05 -13.48 8.28
C MET A 36 -9.08 -14.38 9.04
N THR A 37 -7.81 -14.00 9.02
CA THR A 37 -6.73 -14.55 9.84
C THR A 37 -5.60 -13.50 9.80
N GLY A 38 -4.64 -13.58 10.72
CA GLY A 38 -3.55 -12.61 10.79
C GLY A 38 -3.59 -11.81 12.09
N SER A 39 -2.97 -12.37 13.12
CA SER A 39 -2.76 -11.73 14.42
C SER A 39 -1.26 -11.60 14.69
N GLY A 40 -0.84 -10.70 15.57
CA GLY A 40 0.56 -10.57 15.93
C GLY A 40 0.88 -9.49 16.94
N ILE A 41 2.14 -9.50 17.37
CA ILE A 41 2.76 -8.51 18.25
C ILE A 41 3.92 -7.91 17.47
N TYR A 42 3.81 -6.61 17.18
CA TYR A 42 4.74 -5.88 16.33
C TYR A 42 5.41 -4.77 17.14
N THR A 43 6.66 -4.46 16.79
CA THR A 43 7.47 -3.41 17.41
C THR A 43 8.01 -2.48 16.32
N PRO A 44 8.59 -1.31 16.67
CA PRO A 44 9.19 -0.42 15.67
C PRO A 44 10.28 -1.09 14.83
N ASN A 45 10.97 -2.08 15.38
CA ASN A 45 12.06 -2.79 14.72
C ASN A 45 11.61 -4.05 13.95
N GLY A 46 10.30 -4.31 13.90
CA GLY A 46 9.71 -5.46 13.20
C GLY A 46 8.84 -6.35 14.07
N SER A 47 8.32 -7.41 13.47
CA SER A 47 7.44 -8.38 14.13
C SER A 47 8.20 -9.23 15.17
N LYS A 48 7.61 -9.38 16.36
CA LYS A 48 8.11 -10.29 17.40
C LYS A 48 7.52 -11.69 17.25
N VAL A 49 6.20 -11.76 17.07
CA VAL A 49 5.46 -12.99 16.83
C VAL A 49 4.22 -12.66 16.00
N TYR A 50 3.85 -13.55 15.08
CA TYR A 50 2.65 -13.40 14.28
C TYR A 50 2.08 -14.78 13.94
N HIS A 51 0.82 -14.79 13.50
CA HIS A 51 0.14 -15.99 13.06
C HIS A 51 -0.78 -15.68 11.89
N TYR A 52 -0.67 -16.49 10.85
CA TYR A 52 -1.53 -16.50 9.67
C TYR A 52 -1.84 -17.95 9.34
N ASP A 53 -3.12 -18.30 9.23
CA ASP A 53 -3.55 -19.65 8.90
C ASP A 53 -4.85 -19.61 8.10
N MET A 54 -4.79 -20.08 6.87
CA MET A 54 -5.95 -20.26 5.99
C MET A 54 -6.34 -21.72 5.83
N LYS A 55 -5.66 -22.65 6.52
CA LYS A 55 -5.79 -24.10 6.37
C LYS A 55 -6.65 -24.72 7.47
N THR A 56 -6.61 -24.17 8.69
CA THR A 56 -7.37 -24.71 9.82
C THR A 56 -8.38 -23.71 10.37
N GLU A 57 -9.33 -24.18 11.17
CA GLU A 57 -10.31 -23.33 11.89
C GLU A 57 -9.88 -23.05 13.35
N SER A 58 -8.64 -23.38 13.71
CA SER A 58 -8.17 -23.30 15.09
C SER A 58 -7.81 -21.88 15.49
N GLY A 59 -8.20 -21.47 16.70
CA GLY A 59 -7.69 -20.25 17.31
C GLY A 59 -6.20 -20.36 17.68
N LYS A 60 -5.53 -19.22 17.88
CA LYS A 60 -4.12 -19.17 18.27
C LYS A 60 -3.85 -18.11 19.34
N LEU A 61 -3.19 -18.51 20.42
CA LEU A 61 -2.63 -17.60 21.43
C LEU A 61 -1.17 -17.27 21.06
N LEU A 62 -0.80 -16.00 21.16
CA LEU A 62 0.56 -15.50 20.90
C LEU A 62 1.07 -14.73 22.13
N LEU A 63 2.32 -14.99 22.50
CA LEU A 63 3.01 -14.30 23.60
C LEU A 63 4.38 -13.84 23.12
N SER A 64 4.81 -12.65 23.56
CA SER A 64 6.17 -12.17 23.36
C SER A 64 6.47 -10.99 24.28
N ASP A 65 7.73 -10.84 24.68
CA ASP A 65 8.21 -9.68 25.43
C ASP A 65 8.41 -8.47 24.51
N VAL A 66 8.00 -7.30 25.00
CA VAL A 66 8.16 -6.01 24.33
C VAL A 66 8.65 -4.96 25.31
N ASP A 67 9.44 -4.01 24.82
CA ASP A 67 9.90 -2.89 25.63
C ASP A 67 8.71 -1.99 26.00
N SER A 68 8.56 -1.64 27.28
CA SER A 68 7.49 -0.75 27.73
C SER A 68 7.60 0.66 27.13
N HIS A 69 8.84 1.09 26.84
CA HIS A 69 9.15 2.38 26.23
C HIS A 69 10.13 2.19 25.07
N PRO A 70 9.66 1.81 23.87
CA PRO A 70 10.53 1.45 22.75
C PRO A 70 11.36 2.62 22.19
N LEU A 71 11.04 3.86 22.59
CA LEU A 71 11.70 5.10 22.16
C LEU A 71 12.58 5.73 23.25
N SER A 72 12.82 5.05 24.39
CA SER A 72 13.56 5.61 25.53
C SER A 72 15.07 5.73 25.35
N SER A 73 15.63 5.57 24.14
CA SER A 73 17.00 6.03 23.90
C SER A 73 17.07 7.54 24.10
N LEU A 74 18.15 8.05 24.71
CA LEU A 74 18.39 9.45 25.09
C LEU A 74 18.26 10.49 23.94
N ALA A 75 17.98 10.05 22.72
CA ALA A 75 17.58 10.85 21.58
C ALA A 75 16.34 10.22 20.91
N PRO A 76 15.29 10.99 20.60
CA PRO A 76 14.19 10.53 19.75
C PRO A 76 14.75 10.04 18.41
N PRO A 77 14.29 8.91 17.85
CA PRO A 77 14.71 8.51 16.52
C PRO A 77 14.36 9.62 15.53
N THR A 78 15.39 10.11 14.83
CA THR A 78 15.24 11.08 13.74
C THR A 78 14.15 10.60 12.80
N ALA A 79 13.11 11.42 12.60
CA ALA A 79 12.02 11.08 11.70
C ALA A 79 12.56 10.76 10.30
N VAL A 80 12.09 9.67 9.71
CA VAL A 80 12.47 9.29 8.35
C VAL A 80 11.97 10.36 7.38
N ASN A 81 12.88 10.87 6.55
CA ASN A 81 12.49 11.73 5.44
C ASN A 81 12.26 10.87 4.20
N TRP A 82 11.01 10.45 4.00
CA TRP A 82 10.62 9.48 2.98
C TRP A 82 10.92 9.89 1.53
N SER A 83 11.13 11.18 1.27
CA SER A 83 11.42 11.70 -0.07
C SER A 83 12.86 12.19 -0.25
N ALA A 84 13.68 12.18 0.81
CA ALA A 84 15.04 12.75 0.78
C ALA A 84 15.91 12.13 -0.32
N TYR A 85 16.01 10.80 -0.37
CA TYR A 85 16.77 10.14 -1.42
C TYR A 85 16.13 10.34 -2.80
N ALA A 86 14.83 10.02 -2.89
CA ALA A 86 14.09 9.97 -4.16
C ALA A 86 14.09 11.32 -4.92
N THR A 87 14.08 12.45 -4.21
CA THR A 87 14.07 13.78 -4.83
C THR A 87 15.44 14.24 -5.34
N THR A 88 16.53 13.62 -4.88
CA THR A 88 17.91 14.02 -5.24
C THR A 88 18.45 13.28 -6.45
N ILE A 89 17.91 12.10 -6.75
CA ILE A 89 18.37 11.27 -7.86
C ILE A 89 17.68 11.64 -9.16
N LYS A 90 18.39 11.48 -10.27
CA LYS A 90 17.76 11.55 -11.60
C LYS A 90 16.97 10.26 -11.84
N PRO A 91 15.79 10.34 -12.49
CA PRO A 91 15.05 9.15 -12.89
C PRO A 91 15.93 8.17 -13.65
N PHE A 92 15.87 6.88 -13.28
CA PHE A 92 16.53 5.83 -14.02
C PHE A 92 15.86 5.65 -15.39
N PRO A 93 16.61 5.34 -16.46
CA PRO A 93 16.03 5.09 -17.77
C PRO A 93 15.06 3.92 -17.69
N VAL A 94 13.88 4.10 -18.30
CA VAL A 94 12.87 3.06 -18.42
C VAL A 94 13.37 2.02 -19.43
N GLN A 95 13.67 0.80 -18.96
CA GLN A 95 14.16 -0.28 -19.84
C GLN A 95 13.09 -0.77 -20.83
N LYS A 96 11.82 -0.81 -20.40
CA LYS A 96 10.65 -1.18 -21.21
C LYS A 96 9.45 -0.28 -20.94
N SER A 97 8.58 -0.13 -21.96
CA SER A 97 7.40 0.73 -21.88
C SER A 97 6.56 0.49 -20.63
N THR A 98 6.11 1.59 -20.04
CA THR A 98 5.17 1.55 -18.91
C THR A 98 3.79 1.12 -19.39
N PHE A 99 3.08 0.33 -18.60
CA PHE A 99 1.71 -0.08 -18.88
C PHE A 99 0.81 0.16 -17.66
N ARG A 100 -0.51 0.17 -17.89
CA ARG A 100 -1.48 0.33 -16.82
C ARG A 100 -1.92 -1.03 -16.31
N GLY A 101 -1.87 -1.23 -14.99
CA GLY A 101 -2.45 -2.39 -14.32
C GLY A 101 -3.28 -1.98 -13.13
N PHE A 102 -3.91 -2.95 -12.46
CA PHE A 102 -4.84 -2.67 -11.38
C PHE A 102 -4.50 -3.49 -10.15
N ILE A 103 -4.34 -2.80 -9.02
CA ILE A 103 -4.42 -3.43 -7.70
C ILE A 103 -5.81 -3.14 -7.17
N SER A 104 -6.62 -4.18 -6.99
CA SER A 104 -8.06 -4.04 -6.73
C SER A 104 -8.75 -3.19 -7.81
N ARG A 105 -9.10 -1.93 -7.53
CA ARG A 105 -9.75 -1.01 -8.47
C ARG A 105 -8.90 0.22 -8.80
N ASP A 106 -7.70 0.29 -8.23
CA ASP A 106 -6.81 1.43 -8.37
C ASP A 106 -5.88 1.19 -9.56
N GLY A 107 -5.85 2.13 -10.51
CA GLY A 107 -5.05 2.01 -11.71
C GLY A 107 -3.61 2.47 -11.46
N PHE A 108 -2.68 1.52 -11.36
CA PHE A 108 -1.25 1.75 -11.20
C PHE A 108 -0.57 1.92 -12.57
N ASN A 109 0.51 2.70 -12.60
CA ASN A 109 1.47 2.64 -13.70
C ASN A 109 2.55 1.61 -13.32
N PHE A 110 2.75 0.61 -14.16
CA PHE A 110 3.72 -0.46 -13.97
C PHE A 110 4.83 -0.44 -15.02
N THR A 111 6.00 -0.97 -14.67
CA THR A 111 7.06 -1.37 -15.59
C THR A 111 7.63 -2.72 -15.16
N GLU A 112 7.98 -3.57 -16.13
CA GLU A 112 8.47 -4.93 -15.89
C GLU A 112 9.92 -4.94 -15.41
N LEU A 113 10.24 -5.79 -14.43
CA LEU A 113 11.62 -6.15 -14.09
C LEU A 113 12.13 -7.19 -15.10
N PHE A 114 12.52 -6.71 -16.27
CA PHE A 114 12.89 -7.57 -17.40
C PHE A 114 14.26 -8.23 -17.24
N GLU A 115 15.25 -7.51 -16.75
CA GLU A 115 16.61 -8.05 -16.53
C GLU A 115 16.74 -8.70 -15.15
N ASN A 116 17.77 -9.54 -14.94
CA ASN A 116 18.07 -10.15 -13.64
C ASN A 116 18.48 -9.11 -12.57
N ALA A 117 18.99 -7.95 -13.01
CA ALA A 117 19.30 -6.81 -12.18
C ALA A 117 19.02 -5.51 -12.95
N GLY A 118 18.62 -4.47 -12.25
CA GLY A 118 18.29 -3.20 -12.90
C GLY A 118 18.01 -2.06 -11.93
N ASN A 119 17.98 -0.87 -12.51
CA ASN A 119 17.53 0.36 -11.85
C ASN A 119 16.35 0.90 -12.66
N LEU A 120 15.18 1.00 -12.04
CA LEU A 120 13.93 1.35 -12.72
C LEU A 120 13.27 2.54 -12.02
N THR A 121 12.66 3.40 -12.80
CA THR A 121 11.79 4.47 -12.29
C THR A 121 10.44 4.40 -12.99
N VAL A 122 9.36 4.46 -12.22
CA VAL A 122 8.00 4.62 -12.74
C VAL A 122 7.31 5.74 -11.98
N CYS A 123 6.62 6.60 -12.70
CA CYS A 123 5.91 7.72 -12.10
C CYS A 123 4.41 7.67 -12.43
N GLN A 124 3.60 8.13 -11.48
CA GLN A 124 2.22 8.47 -11.72
C GLN A 124 1.95 9.83 -11.06
N LYS A 125 1.56 10.83 -11.86
CA LYS A 125 1.40 12.23 -11.42
C LYS A 125 2.64 12.71 -10.65
N GLU A 126 2.48 13.14 -9.39
CA GLU A 126 3.56 13.66 -8.55
C GLU A 126 4.43 12.59 -7.85
N LEU A 127 4.01 11.32 -7.88
CA LEU A 127 4.76 10.23 -7.25
C LEU A 127 5.63 9.52 -8.28
N CYS A 128 6.95 9.59 -8.10
CA CYS A 128 7.93 8.76 -8.78
C CYS A 128 8.50 7.73 -7.80
N CYS A 129 8.51 6.47 -8.22
CA CYS A 129 9.01 5.34 -7.46
C CYS A 129 10.29 4.83 -8.12
N HIS A 130 11.32 4.61 -7.31
CA HIS A 130 12.65 4.19 -7.76
C HIS A 130 12.99 2.85 -7.12
N LEU A 131 13.43 1.90 -7.95
CA LEU A 131 13.87 0.58 -7.52
C LEU A 131 15.24 0.28 -8.10
N SER A 132 16.17 -0.09 -7.23
CA SER A 132 17.38 -0.84 -7.59
C SER A 132 17.21 -2.28 -7.13
N TYR A 133 17.47 -3.26 -7.98
CA TYR A 133 17.30 -4.66 -7.62
C TYR A 133 18.32 -5.58 -8.27
N ARG A 134 18.53 -6.74 -7.64
CA ARG A 134 19.25 -7.90 -8.19
C ARG A 134 18.60 -9.18 -7.68
N MET A 135 18.10 -9.98 -8.60
CA MET A 135 17.58 -11.32 -8.30
C MET A 135 18.75 -12.31 -8.15
N LEU A 136 18.62 -13.29 -7.24
CA LEU A 136 19.59 -14.39 -7.15
C LEU A 136 19.56 -15.24 -8.41
N GLN A 137 18.35 -15.54 -8.88
CA GLN A 137 18.07 -16.20 -10.13
C GLN A 137 16.70 -15.74 -10.61
N LYS A 138 16.61 -15.36 -11.88
CA LYS A 138 15.34 -15.04 -12.52
C LYS A 138 14.62 -16.34 -12.87
N GLU A 139 13.44 -16.53 -12.30
CA GLU A 139 12.56 -17.65 -12.64
C GLU A 139 11.84 -17.35 -13.96
N GLU A 140 11.97 -18.24 -14.96
CA GLU A 140 11.40 -18.04 -16.30
C GLU A 140 9.87 -17.90 -16.29
N ASN A 141 9.22 -18.53 -15.30
CA ASN A 141 7.77 -18.55 -15.15
C ASN A 141 7.24 -17.51 -14.16
N GLU A 142 8.08 -16.61 -13.65
CA GLU A 142 7.66 -15.52 -12.77
C GLU A 142 7.98 -14.15 -13.38
N VAL A 143 7.02 -13.24 -13.27
CA VAL A 143 7.18 -11.86 -13.70
C VAL A 143 7.00 -10.96 -12.50
N TYR A 144 7.89 -9.97 -12.37
CA TYR A 144 7.83 -8.92 -11.36
C TYR A 144 7.68 -7.56 -12.03
N VAL A 145 7.00 -6.64 -11.35
CA VAL A 145 6.81 -5.27 -11.81
C VAL A 145 7.10 -4.28 -10.70
N LEU A 146 7.57 -3.09 -11.07
CA LEU A 146 7.57 -1.90 -10.24
C LEU A 146 6.34 -1.06 -10.59
N GLY A 147 5.60 -0.62 -9.57
CA GLY A 147 4.39 0.16 -9.70
C GLY A 147 4.39 1.46 -8.90
N ALA A 148 3.73 2.49 -9.45
CA ALA A 148 3.43 3.74 -8.76
C ALA A 148 1.92 4.03 -8.81
N PHE A 149 1.37 4.45 -7.67
CA PHE A 149 0.00 4.97 -7.56
C PHE A 149 -0.08 6.23 -6.72
N THR A 150 -0.80 7.25 -7.20
CA THR A 150 -1.19 8.39 -6.36
C THR A 150 -2.62 8.85 -6.70
N GLY A 151 -3.51 8.71 -5.73
CA GLY A 151 -4.93 8.99 -5.94
C GLY A 151 -5.85 8.51 -4.83
N LEU A 152 -7.15 8.70 -5.06
CA LEU A 152 -8.21 8.32 -4.12
C LEU A 152 -8.61 6.85 -4.32
N HIS A 153 -8.42 6.06 -3.28
CA HIS A 153 -8.93 4.70 -3.13
C HIS A 153 -10.35 4.72 -2.53
N GLY A 154 -11.17 3.75 -2.94
CA GLY A 154 -12.46 3.48 -2.31
C GLY A 154 -13.64 4.28 -2.92
N ARG A 155 -14.85 3.77 -2.68
CA ARG A 155 -16.10 4.34 -3.23
C ARG A 155 -16.78 5.36 -2.31
N ARG A 156 -16.82 5.08 -0.99
CA ARG A 156 -17.62 5.85 -0.02
C ARG A 156 -16.78 6.82 0.82
N ARG A 157 -15.66 6.35 1.35
CA ARG A 157 -14.64 7.16 2.01
C ARG A 157 -13.43 7.11 1.09
N ARG A 158 -13.13 8.23 0.44
CA ARG A 158 -12.10 8.30 -0.59
C ARG A 158 -10.78 8.61 0.10
N GLU A 159 -10.02 7.56 0.35
CA GLU A 159 -8.73 7.61 1.02
C GLU A 159 -7.63 7.94 0.02
N TYR A 160 -6.82 8.97 0.26
CA TYR A 160 -5.73 9.32 -0.65
C TYR A 160 -4.46 8.51 -0.38
N TRP A 161 -4.11 7.63 -1.31
CA TRP A 161 -2.91 6.81 -1.21
C TRP A 161 -1.80 7.33 -2.11
N GLN A 162 -0.56 7.16 -1.66
CA GLN A 162 0.65 7.20 -2.47
C GLN A 162 1.36 5.87 -2.26
N VAL A 163 1.56 5.07 -3.31
CA VAL A 163 2.12 3.72 -3.17
C VAL A 163 3.22 3.50 -4.19
N CYS A 164 4.38 3.07 -3.70
CA CYS A 164 5.44 2.47 -4.50
C CYS A 164 5.50 0.99 -4.17
N THR A 165 5.46 0.11 -5.17
CA THR A 165 5.42 -1.34 -4.93
C THR A 165 6.22 -2.11 -5.98
N MET A 166 7.06 -3.02 -5.55
CA MET A 166 7.58 -4.11 -6.36
C MET A 166 6.77 -5.36 -6.02
N LEU A 167 6.12 -5.99 -7.01
CA LEU A 167 5.27 -7.16 -6.76
C LEU A 167 5.42 -8.25 -7.82
N LYS A 168 5.15 -9.49 -7.41
CA LYS A 168 5.00 -10.63 -8.30
C LYS A 168 3.64 -10.59 -9.00
N CYS A 169 3.63 -10.79 -10.32
CA CYS A 169 2.40 -10.97 -11.08
C CYS A 169 1.86 -12.40 -10.92
N LYS A 170 0.53 -12.57 -11.05
CA LYS A 170 -0.09 -13.90 -10.85
C LYS A 170 0.34 -14.92 -11.89
N THR A 171 0.49 -14.47 -13.13
CA THR A 171 1.03 -15.27 -14.24
C THR A 171 2.09 -14.47 -14.99
N THR A 172 2.71 -15.07 -16.00
CA THR A 172 3.62 -14.37 -16.92
C THR A 172 2.92 -13.32 -17.78
N ASN A 173 1.59 -13.28 -17.80
CA ASN A 173 0.83 -12.25 -18.50
C ASN A 173 0.76 -10.97 -17.64
N LEU A 174 1.31 -9.88 -18.16
CA LEU A 174 1.40 -8.56 -17.51
C LEU A 174 0.03 -7.98 -17.08
N THR A 175 -1.06 -8.38 -17.73
CA THR A 175 -2.41 -7.95 -17.33
C THR A 175 -2.86 -8.50 -15.97
N THR A 176 -2.17 -9.52 -15.46
CA THR A 176 -2.47 -10.13 -14.15
C THR A 176 -1.69 -9.49 -13.00
N CYS A 177 -0.77 -8.56 -13.28
CA CYS A 177 -0.02 -7.85 -12.26
C CYS A 177 -0.95 -7.01 -11.38
N GLY A 178 -0.84 -7.19 -10.06
CA GLY A 178 -1.72 -6.59 -9.05
C GLY A 178 -2.88 -7.48 -8.60
N GLN A 179 -3.09 -8.65 -9.22
CA GLN A 179 -3.99 -9.68 -8.69
C GLN A 179 -3.38 -10.38 -7.45
N PRO A 180 -4.20 -10.99 -6.57
CA PRO A 180 -3.70 -11.76 -5.44
C PRO A 180 -2.77 -12.90 -5.84
N VAL A 181 -1.62 -13.00 -5.17
CA VAL A 181 -0.61 -14.06 -5.32
C VAL A 181 -0.13 -14.51 -3.95
N GLU A 182 -0.16 -15.81 -3.69
CA GLU A 182 0.22 -16.38 -2.39
C GLU A 182 1.59 -17.08 -2.41
N THR A 183 2.10 -17.44 -3.59
CA THR A 183 3.37 -18.18 -3.72
C THR A 183 4.34 -17.50 -4.68
N ALA A 184 5.62 -17.62 -4.39
CA ALA A 184 6.72 -17.16 -5.22
C ALA A 184 7.94 -18.08 -5.09
N SER A 185 8.80 -18.07 -6.12
CA SER A 185 10.08 -18.78 -6.15
C SER A 185 11.28 -17.82 -6.23
N THR A 186 11.12 -16.67 -6.89
CA THR A 186 12.20 -15.70 -7.11
C THR A 186 12.67 -15.07 -5.80
N ARG A 187 13.98 -15.17 -5.55
CA ARG A 187 14.67 -14.54 -4.42
C ARG A 187 15.49 -13.35 -4.89
N PHE A 188 15.64 -12.36 -4.02
CA PHE A 188 16.41 -11.15 -4.31
C PHE A 188 17.67 -11.12 -3.46
N GLU A 189 18.82 -10.99 -4.12
CA GLU A 189 20.10 -10.69 -3.46
C GLU A 189 20.07 -9.28 -2.88
N MET A 190 19.48 -8.34 -3.63
CA MET A 190 19.37 -6.94 -3.26
C MET A 190 18.07 -6.30 -3.76
N PHE A 191 17.47 -5.47 -2.93
CA PHE A 191 16.48 -4.48 -3.35
C PHE A 191 16.68 -3.16 -2.59
N SER A 192 16.38 -2.04 -3.25
CA SER A 192 16.28 -0.72 -2.65
C SER A 192 15.12 0.03 -3.29
N LEU A 193 14.04 0.23 -2.52
CA LEU A 193 12.82 0.91 -2.96
C LEU A 193 12.72 2.28 -2.28
N SER A 194 12.35 3.31 -3.04
CA SER A 194 12.08 4.66 -2.53
C SER A 194 11.05 5.39 -3.41
N GLY A 195 10.52 6.51 -2.94
CA GLY A 195 9.62 7.32 -3.74
C GLY A 195 9.51 8.78 -3.30
N THR A 196 9.02 9.65 -4.18
CA THR A 196 8.83 11.08 -3.91
C THR A 196 7.57 11.36 -3.11
N PHE A 197 7.43 10.70 -1.94
CA PHE A 197 6.25 10.82 -1.09
C PHE A 197 6.01 12.26 -0.63
N GLY A 198 4.77 12.72 -0.79
CA GLY A 198 4.27 14.00 -0.29
C GLY A 198 3.70 13.93 1.13
N THR A 199 3.91 12.81 1.82
CA THR A 199 3.44 12.55 3.18
C THR A 199 4.57 11.97 4.03
N LYS A 200 4.52 12.26 5.34
CA LYS A 200 5.42 11.63 6.33
C LYS A 200 4.91 10.27 6.82
N TYR A 201 3.68 9.91 6.48
CA TYR A 201 3.02 8.68 6.92
C TYR A 201 3.16 7.63 5.83
N VAL A 202 4.28 6.90 5.86
CA VAL A 202 4.59 5.80 4.95
C VAL A 202 4.89 4.55 5.76
N PHE A 203 4.30 3.43 5.32
CA PHE A 203 4.34 2.15 6.00
C PHE A 203 5.11 1.15 5.12
N PRO A 204 6.30 0.70 5.56
CA PRO A 204 7.15 -0.21 4.79
C PRO A 204 6.68 -1.67 4.91
N GLU A 205 6.41 -2.31 3.78
CA GLU A 205 5.87 -3.66 3.68
C GLU A 205 6.86 -4.58 2.95
N VAL A 206 7.11 -5.76 3.51
CA VAL A 206 7.84 -6.85 2.85
C VAL A 206 7.12 -8.15 3.16
N LEU A 207 6.52 -8.75 2.14
CA LEU A 207 5.80 -10.02 2.25
C LEU A 207 6.48 -11.08 1.40
N LEU A 208 6.74 -12.22 2.02
CA LEU A 208 7.34 -13.40 1.39
C LEU A 208 6.25 -14.39 0.96
N THR A 209 6.67 -15.37 0.16
CA THR A 209 5.86 -16.53 -0.23
C THR A 209 5.13 -17.15 0.96
N GLU A 210 3.95 -17.70 0.69
CA GLU A 210 3.04 -18.27 1.68
C GLU A 210 2.62 -17.27 2.78
N ILE A 211 2.64 -15.97 2.48
CA ILE A 211 2.19 -14.89 3.38
C ILE A 211 3.03 -14.84 4.66
N HIS A 212 4.35 -14.94 4.52
CA HIS A 212 5.28 -14.85 5.64
C HIS A 212 5.87 -13.44 5.75
N LEU A 213 5.98 -12.92 6.97
CA LEU A 213 6.75 -11.70 7.23
C LEU A 213 8.26 -11.99 7.20
N SER A 214 9.06 -10.94 7.00
CA SER A 214 10.53 -11.02 6.95
C SER A 214 11.22 -10.25 8.09
N PRO A 215 10.98 -10.58 9.38
CA PRO A 215 11.55 -9.85 10.50
C PRO A 215 13.09 -9.89 10.47
N GLY A 216 13.73 -8.73 10.63
CA GLY A 216 15.20 -8.61 10.67
C GLY A 216 15.93 -8.79 9.33
N LYS A 217 15.19 -8.87 8.21
CA LYS A 217 15.74 -9.06 6.85
C LYS A 217 15.64 -7.82 5.95
N PHE A 218 15.14 -6.71 6.49
CA PHE A 218 15.10 -5.43 5.82
C PHE A 218 15.27 -4.29 6.82
N GLU A 219 15.55 -3.09 6.33
CA GLU A 219 15.60 -1.88 7.12
C GLU A 219 15.13 -0.66 6.31
N VAL A 220 14.69 0.37 7.04
CA VAL A 220 14.39 1.69 6.48
C VAL A 220 15.52 2.63 6.82
N LEU A 221 16.15 3.19 5.80
CA LEU A 221 17.19 4.20 5.94
C LEU A 221 16.58 5.57 6.23
N LYS A 222 17.35 6.44 6.89
CA LYS A 222 16.90 7.80 7.28
C LYS A 222 16.45 8.66 6.10
N ASP A 223 16.96 8.36 4.90
CA ASP A 223 16.66 9.05 3.65
C ASP A 223 15.45 8.49 2.88
N GLY A 224 14.68 7.58 3.49
CA GLY A 224 13.41 7.07 2.95
C GLY A 224 13.54 5.81 2.10
N ARG A 225 14.73 5.21 2.00
CA ARG A 225 14.91 3.94 1.28
C ARG A 225 14.55 2.74 2.14
N LEU A 226 13.73 1.84 1.59
CA LEU A 226 13.51 0.49 2.09
C LEU A 226 14.48 -0.47 1.41
N VAL A 227 15.37 -1.09 2.18
CA VAL A 227 16.45 -1.96 1.66
C VAL A 227 16.44 -3.31 2.33
N ASN A 228 16.91 -4.35 1.63
CA ASN A 228 17.16 -5.63 2.27
C ASN A 228 18.39 -5.56 3.19
N LYS A 229 18.38 -6.39 4.23
CA LYS A 229 19.42 -6.47 5.26
C LYS A 229 19.74 -7.93 5.56
N ASN A 230 21.00 -8.23 5.88
CA ASN A 230 21.44 -9.55 6.35
C ASN A 230 21.19 -10.69 5.33
N GLY A 231 21.54 -10.45 4.05
CA GLY A 231 21.50 -11.44 2.96
C GLY A 231 20.13 -11.63 2.30
N SER A 232 19.99 -12.70 1.51
CA SER A 232 18.74 -13.04 0.81
C SER A 232 17.64 -13.44 1.81
N SER A 233 16.46 -12.87 1.65
CA SER A 233 15.22 -13.37 2.25
C SER A 233 14.73 -14.63 1.51
N GLY A 234 13.60 -15.20 1.96
CA GLY A 234 12.84 -16.14 1.15
C GLY A 234 12.28 -15.48 -0.11
N PRO A 235 11.61 -16.25 -1.00
CA PRO A 235 10.99 -15.70 -2.19
C PRO A 235 10.00 -14.57 -1.86
N ILE A 236 10.05 -13.49 -2.63
CA ILE A 236 9.32 -12.25 -2.33
C ILE A 236 8.00 -12.21 -3.09
N LEU A 237 6.89 -11.92 -2.42
CA LEU A 237 5.63 -11.57 -3.08
C LEU A 237 5.57 -10.08 -3.40
N THR A 238 5.94 -9.24 -2.42
CA THR A 238 5.86 -7.79 -2.52
C THR A 238 6.88 -7.10 -1.61
N VAL A 239 7.40 -5.98 -2.09
CA VAL A 239 8.13 -4.96 -1.32
C VAL A 239 7.44 -3.64 -1.62
N SER A 240 6.85 -3.00 -0.62
CA SER A 240 6.02 -1.81 -0.81
C SER A 240 6.31 -0.71 0.21
N LEU A 241 6.10 0.52 -0.23
CA LEU A 241 6.05 1.71 0.61
C LEU A 241 4.64 2.28 0.47
N PHE A 242 3.80 2.04 1.49
CA PHE A 242 2.40 2.44 1.49
C PHE A 242 2.22 3.78 2.21
N GLY A 243 1.98 4.84 1.46
CA GLY A 243 1.78 6.20 1.97
C GLY A 243 0.32 6.59 2.09
N ARG A 244 -0.06 7.19 3.23
CA ARG A 244 -1.37 7.84 3.42
C ARG A 244 -1.23 9.35 3.45
N TRP A 245 -1.97 10.04 2.58
CA TRP A 245 -2.04 11.49 2.56
C TRP A 245 -3.37 11.96 3.16
N TYR A 246 -3.49 11.85 4.49
CA TYR A 246 -4.75 12.08 5.20
C TYR A 246 -5.41 13.43 4.90
N THR A 247 -4.64 14.51 4.69
CA THR A 247 -5.19 15.84 4.36
C THR A 247 -5.80 15.92 2.96
N LYS A 248 -5.53 14.95 2.07
CA LYS A 248 -6.14 14.83 0.74
C LYS A 248 -7.31 13.83 0.71
N ASP A 249 -7.66 13.22 1.84
CA ASP A 249 -8.83 12.35 1.89
C ASP A 249 -10.09 13.14 1.52
N SER A 250 -10.93 12.54 0.70
CA SER A 250 -12.22 13.10 0.31
C SER A 250 -13.31 12.38 1.10
N PHE A 251 -13.96 13.13 1.97
CA PHE A 251 -15.21 12.71 2.55
C PHE A 251 -16.30 12.97 1.54
N TYR A 252 -17.14 11.97 1.27
CA TYR A 252 -18.42 12.26 0.63
C TYR A 252 -19.20 13.14 1.60
N SER A 253 -19.21 14.45 1.34
CA SER A 253 -20.06 15.37 2.06
C SER A 253 -21.50 15.01 1.71
N SER A 254 -22.21 14.29 2.58
CA SER A 254 -23.66 14.20 2.50
C SER A 254 -24.35 15.54 2.83
N SER A 255 -23.58 16.64 2.95
CA SER A 255 -24.07 18.01 3.11
C SER A 255 -24.40 18.67 1.77
N GLY A 256 -24.86 17.88 0.80
CA GLY A 256 -25.88 18.35 -0.12
C GLY A 256 -27.21 17.88 0.44
N THR A 257 -27.75 18.55 1.46
CA THR A 257 -29.20 18.64 1.53
C THR A 257 -29.60 19.33 0.24
N SER A 258 -29.90 18.57 -0.82
CA SER A 258 -30.99 19.01 -1.66
C SER A 258 -32.17 19.05 -0.70
N ASN A 259 -32.38 20.21 -0.09
CA ASN A 259 -33.65 20.50 0.54
C ASN A 259 -34.63 20.44 -0.61
N SER A 260 -35.15 19.24 -0.86
CA SER A 260 -36.16 18.98 -1.87
C SER A 260 -37.30 19.98 -1.70
N ALA A 261 -37.58 20.37 -0.46
CA ALA A 261 -38.46 21.49 -0.10
C ALA A 261 -38.14 22.82 -0.80
N ILE A 262 -36.87 23.25 -0.92
CA ILE A 262 -36.49 24.49 -1.63
C ILE A 262 -36.69 24.32 -3.14
N THR A 263 -36.32 23.16 -3.69
CA THR A 263 -36.54 22.88 -5.12
C THR A 263 -38.04 22.83 -5.46
N TYR A 264 -38.87 22.21 -4.61
CA TYR A 264 -40.32 22.17 -4.77
C TYR A 264 -40.96 23.55 -4.56
N LEU A 265 -40.47 24.36 -3.62
CA LEU A 265 -40.95 25.72 -3.39
C LEU A 265 -40.69 26.61 -4.61
N LEU A 266 -39.50 26.52 -5.22
CA LEU A 266 -39.16 27.26 -6.43
C LEU A 266 -40.01 26.84 -7.63
N ILE A 267 -40.30 25.54 -7.78
CA ILE A 267 -41.20 25.03 -8.81
C ILE A 267 -42.63 25.55 -8.59
N PHE A 268 -43.12 25.54 -7.35
CA PHE A 268 -44.45 26.07 -7.02
C PHE A 268 -44.56 27.58 -7.28
N ILE A 269 -43.54 28.35 -6.92
CA ILE A 269 -43.49 29.79 -7.18
C ILE A 269 -43.51 30.05 -8.69
N LEU A 270 -42.74 29.28 -9.48
CA LEU A 270 -42.71 29.42 -10.94
C LEU A 270 -44.08 29.09 -11.57
N LEU A 271 -44.75 28.03 -11.11
CA LEU A 271 -46.09 27.66 -11.57
C LEU A 271 -47.14 28.72 -11.22
N MET A 272 -47.06 29.32 -10.03
CA MET A 272 -47.94 30.42 -9.63
C MET A 272 -47.72 31.67 -10.48
N ILE A 273 -46.48 32.00 -10.83
CA ILE A 273 -46.17 33.13 -11.72
C ILE A 273 -46.75 32.90 -13.12
N ILE A 274 -46.60 31.70 -13.68
CA ILE A 274 -47.16 31.34 -14.98
C ILE A 274 -48.70 31.38 -14.95
N ALA A 275 -49.31 30.88 -13.88
CA ALA A 275 -50.76 30.93 -13.70
C ALA A 275 -51.27 32.38 -13.59
N LEU A 276 -50.57 33.26 -12.85
CA LEU A 276 -50.93 34.68 -12.77
C LEU A 276 -50.79 35.39 -14.12
N GLN A 277 -49.74 35.10 -14.89
CA GLN A 277 -49.55 35.68 -16.22
C GLN A 277 -50.67 35.27 -17.19
N ASN A 278 -51.21 34.06 -17.07
CA ASN A 278 -52.33 33.59 -17.89
C ASN A 278 -53.69 34.15 -17.46
N ILE A 279 -53.85 34.61 -16.20
CA ILE A 279 -55.09 35.25 -15.73
C ILE A 279 -55.17 36.72 -16.16
N VAL A 280 -54.03 37.39 -16.38
CA VAL A 280 -53.96 38.80 -16.84
C VAL A 280 -54.16 38.92 -18.37
N LEU A 281 -54.21 37.79 -19.09
CA LEU A 281 -54.36 37.72 -20.56
C LEU A 281 -55.77 37.26 -21.01
N VAL A 282 -56.78 37.35 -20.14
CA VAL A 282 -58.21 37.13 -20.47
C VAL A 282 -59.00 38.42 -20.24
#